data_AF-A0A522DXC9-F1
#
_entry.id   AF-A0A522DXC9-F1
#
_cell.length_a   1.000
_cell.length_b   1.000
_cell.length_c   1.000
_cell.angle_alpha   90.00
_cell.angle_beta   90.00
_cell.angle_gamma   90.00
#
_symmetry.space_group_name_H-M   'P 1'
#
loop_
_entity.id
_entity.type
_entity.pdbx_description
1 polymer ?
#
loop_
_entity_poly.entity_id
_entity_poly.type
_entity_poly.pdbx_seq_one_letter_code
_entity_poly.pdbx_strand_id
1 'polypeptide(L)'
;MNIRHAISILAKALIISSGLLTAVIALSVYGLPALLKSKLPEIIRQQTGRSSSITDIKLSVFPPALKLQGFGINEKDEQRFASFDTLYLRINPLLSITQAALIIDHMSLENPYVHIARHKDGSFNVNDLISDKAETVPKNAALFPVSIAKLSLSAGTLTWEDGSSGEAITETIAPIQLDIDGLTTQAGAESRLTLSLALASGGHLAWIGAFGISPTYSKGHIKLDGVKLQKIPVPALRHENLQGDVLFDMDYQLSTAENDVKLSISNAKISAHEILYEA
;
A
#
# COMPACT_ATOMS: atom_id res chain seq x y z
N MET A 1 -31.16 51.14 17.28
CA MET A 1 -31.15 50.08 16.24
C MET A 1 -32.10 48.98 16.68
N ASN A 2 -33.19 48.75 15.96
CA ASN A 2 -34.30 47.88 16.41
C ASN A 2 -33.86 46.40 16.41
N ILE A 3 -34.00 45.73 17.57
CA ILE A 3 -33.64 44.31 17.77
C ILE A 3 -34.30 43.40 16.71
N ARG A 4 -35.55 43.68 16.34
CA ARG A 4 -36.28 42.98 15.26
C ARG A 4 -35.61 43.08 13.89
N HIS A 5 -34.99 44.23 13.59
CA HIS A 5 -34.30 44.45 12.32
C HIS A 5 -32.98 43.65 12.27
N ALA A 6 -32.20 43.68 13.35
CA ALA A 6 -30.97 42.89 13.49
C ALA A 6 -31.24 41.37 13.40
N ILE A 7 -32.29 40.87 14.05
CA ILE A 7 -32.69 39.45 13.98
C ILE A 7 -33.03 39.02 12.54
N SER A 8 -33.75 39.86 11.78
CA SER A 8 -34.11 39.52 10.39
C SER A 8 -32.92 39.52 9.43
N ILE A 9 -31.91 40.37 9.65
CA ILE A 9 -30.66 40.36 8.87
C ILE A 9 -29.83 39.12 9.19
N LEU A 10 -29.69 38.78 10.48
CA LEU A 10 -29.00 37.56 10.92
C LEU A 10 -29.68 36.29 10.38
N ALA A 11 -31.02 36.24 10.39
CA ALA A 11 -31.77 35.11 9.83
C ALA A 11 -31.57 34.95 8.31
N LYS A 12 -31.61 36.05 7.55
CA LYS A 12 -31.34 36.02 6.10
C LYS A 12 -29.89 35.60 5.80
N ALA A 13 -28.93 36.11 6.55
CA ALA A 13 -27.53 35.73 6.41
C ALA A 13 -27.30 34.24 6.70
N LEU A 14 -27.96 33.69 7.72
CA LEU A 14 -27.92 32.27 8.07
C LEU A 14 -28.54 31.38 6.97
N ILE A 15 -29.65 31.81 6.36
CA ILE A 15 -30.29 31.07 5.25
C ILE A 15 -29.38 31.06 4.01
N ILE A 16 -28.79 32.20 3.67
CA ILE A 16 -27.88 32.31 2.52
C ILE A 16 -26.61 31.50 2.75
N SER A 17 -26.00 31.57 3.93
CA SER A 17 -24.80 30.80 4.24
C SER A 17 -25.08 29.29 4.28
N SER A 18 -26.22 28.87 4.82
CA SER A 18 -26.67 27.47 4.80
C SER A 18 -26.95 26.98 3.37
N GLY A 19 -27.60 27.79 2.54
CA GLY A 19 -27.83 27.47 1.13
C GLY A 19 -26.53 27.35 0.33
N LEU A 20 -25.58 28.27 0.53
CA LEU A 20 -24.26 28.22 -0.08
C LEU A 20 -23.46 27.00 0.38
N LEU A 21 -23.47 26.71 1.69
CA LEU A 21 -22.82 25.53 2.26
C LEU A 21 -23.41 24.25 1.67
N THR A 22 -24.73 24.16 1.57
CA THR A 22 -25.41 23.02 0.95
C THR A 22 -25.05 22.86 -0.53
N ALA A 23 -24.99 23.96 -1.28
CA ALA A 23 -24.59 23.95 -2.68
C ALA A 23 -23.13 23.49 -2.86
N VAL A 24 -22.21 23.95 -2.00
CA VAL A 24 -20.80 23.52 -2.01
C VAL A 24 -20.68 22.04 -1.64
N ILE A 25 -21.41 21.59 -0.62
CA ILE A 25 -21.44 20.18 -0.24
C ILE A 25 -21.98 19.32 -1.39
N ALA A 26 -23.10 19.71 -2.00
CA ALA A 26 -23.67 18.99 -3.13
C ALA A 26 -22.71 18.96 -4.32
N LEU A 27 -22.10 20.09 -4.67
CA LEU A 27 -21.10 20.16 -5.74
C LEU A 27 -19.87 19.29 -5.43
N SER A 28 -19.45 19.22 -4.17
CA SER A 28 -18.34 18.36 -3.76
C SER A 28 -18.73 16.88 -3.83
N VAL A 29 -19.91 16.50 -3.35
CA VAL A 29 -20.39 15.11 -3.32
C VAL A 29 -20.67 14.56 -4.71
N TYR A 30 -21.18 15.37 -5.63
CA TYR A 30 -21.52 14.90 -6.98
C TYR A 30 -20.47 15.30 -8.03
N GLY A 31 -19.90 16.50 -7.94
CA GLY A 31 -18.95 17.03 -8.91
C GLY A 31 -17.56 16.43 -8.77
N LEU A 32 -17.02 16.29 -7.55
CA LEU A 32 -15.67 15.73 -7.36
C LEU A 32 -15.59 14.27 -7.82
N PRO A 33 -16.52 13.35 -7.46
CA PRO A 33 -16.51 11.99 -7.98
C PRO A 33 -16.61 11.90 -9.50
N ALA A 34 -17.49 12.70 -10.13
CA ALA A 34 -17.61 12.73 -11.59
C ALA A 34 -16.33 13.22 -12.27
N LEU A 35 -15.68 14.25 -11.68
CA LEU A 35 -14.40 14.77 -12.16
C LEU A 35 -13.29 13.72 -12.01
N LEU A 36 -13.16 13.08 -10.84
CA LEU A 36 -12.15 12.05 -10.62
C LEU A 36 -12.36 10.86 -11.55
N LYS A 37 -13.61 10.40 -11.73
CA LYS A 37 -13.93 9.27 -12.60
C LYS A 37 -13.57 9.52 -14.06
N SER A 38 -13.67 10.77 -14.52
CA SER A 38 -13.34 11.15 -15.91
C SER A 38 -11.86 11.50 -16.10
N LYS A 39 -11.26 12.24 -15.15
CA LYS A 39 -9.90 12.78 -15.28
C LYS A 39 -8.82 11.85 -14.78
N LEU A 40 -9.07 11.01 -13.78
CA LEU A 40 -8.05 10.12 -13.25
C LEU A 40 -7.52 9.16 -14.33
N PRO A 41 -8.38 8.51 -15.16
CA PRO A 41 -7.87 7.68 -16.26
C PRO A 41 -7.12 8.46 -17.34
N GLU A 42 -7.56 9.68 -17.63
CA GLU A 42 -6.90 10.57 -18.59
C GLU A 42 -5.49 10.95 -18.12
N ILE A 43 -5.35 11.33 -16.84
CA ILE A 43 -4.07 11.68 -16.21
C ILE A 43 -3.13 10.47 -16.19
N ILE A 44 -3.61 9.31 -15.76
CA ILE A 44 -2.82 8.07 -15.74
C ILE A 44 -2.31 7.75 -17.15
N ARG A 45 -3.18 7.82 -18.16
CA ARG A 45 -2.80 7.60 -19.56
C ARG A 45 -1.77 8.62 -20.04
N GLN A 46 -1.92 9.90 -19.70
CA GLN A 46 -0.98 10.95 -20.10
C GLN A 46 0.39 10.78 -19.45
N GLN A 47 0.45 10.35 -18.18
CA GLN A 47 1.69 10.25 -17.43
C GLN A 47 2.43 8.93 -17.65
N THR A 48 1.70 7.84 -17.87
CA THR A 48 2.27 6.48 -17.89
C THR A 48 2.12 5.79 -19.25
N GLY A 49 1.27 6.31 -20.15
CA GLY A 49 0.89 5.64 -21.38
C GLY A 49 -0.05 4.45 -21.20
N ARG A 50 -0.47 4.13 -19.96
CA ARG A 50 -1.31 2.98 -19.63
C ARG A 50 -2.80 3.33 -19.65
N SER A 51 -3.64 2.41 -20.10
CA SER A 51 -5.09 2.55 -19.98
C SER A 51 -5.56 2.14 -18.59
N SER A 52 -6.41 2.95 -17.97
CA SER A 52 -7.05 2.60 -16.70
C SER A 52 -8.55 2.81 -16.75
N SER A 53 -9.26 2.16 -15.83
CA SER A 53 -10.70 2.28 -15.65
C SER A 53 -11.03 2.38 -14.17
N ILE A 54 -12.16 3.02 -13.86
CA ILE A 54 -12.73 3.02 -12.52
C ILE A 54 -14.26 2.92 -12.62
N THR A 55 -14.84 1.95 -11.92
CA THR A 55 -16.28 1.69 -11.98
C THR A 55 -17.07 2.78 -11.27
N ASP A 56 -16.70 3.12 -10.03
CA ASP A 56 -17.44 4.10 -9.25
C ASP A 56 -16.57 4.84 -8.23
N ILE A 57 -17.00 6.04 -7.87
CA ILE A 57 -16.38 6.86 -6.83
C ILE A 57 -17.50 7.44 -5.98
N LYS A 58 -17.45 7.22 -4.67
CA LYS A 58 -18.45 7.73 -3.72
C LYS A 58 -17.77 8.59 -2.67
N LEU A 59 -18.35 9.77 -2.42
CA LEU A 59 -17.94 10.66 -1.33
C LEU A 59 -19.05 10.68 -0.26
N SER A 60 -18.65 10.48 0.99
CA SER A 60 -19.51 10.68 2.17
C SER A 60 -19.07 11.94 2.89
N VAL A 61 -20.02 12.74 3.37
CA VAL A 61 -19.76 14.04 4.02
C VAL A 61 -19.61 13.88 5.52
N PHE A 62 -20.41 13.02 6.14
CA PHE A 62 -20.40 12.80 7.57
C PHE A 62 -20.65 11.32 7.92
N PRO A 63 -19.62 10.55 8.31
CA PRO A 63 -18.22 10.98 8.39
C PRO A 63 -17.61 11.25 6.99
N PRO A 64 -16.61 12.15 6.88
CA PRO A 64 -15.88 12.40 5.62
C PRO A 64 -15.14 11.16 5.15
N ALA A 65 -15.56 10.58 4.02
CA ALA A 65 -14.95 9.38 3.47
C ALA A 65 -15.03 9.33 1.95
N LEU A 66 -14.05 8.69 1.33
CA LEU A 66 -13.93 8.44 -0.10
C LEU A 66 -13.88 6.93 -0.34
N LYS A 67 -14.71 6.43 -1.26
CA LYS A 67 -14.72 5.03 -1.69
C LYS A 67 -14.55 4.95 -3.21
N LEU A 68 -13.49 4.31 -3.67
CA LEU A 68 -13.25 4.01 -5.09
C LEU A 68 -13.56 2.53 -5.31
N GLN A 69 -14.24 2.20 -6.40
CA GLN A 69 -14.64 0.82 -6.71
C GLN A 69 -14.25 0.42 -8.13
N GLY A 70 -13.76 -0.81 -8.27
CA GLY A 70 -13.41 -1.43 -9.54
C GLY A 70 -12.36 -0.65 -10.32
N PHE A 71 -11.23 -0.34 -9.68
CA PHE A 71 -10.11 0.29 -10.36
C PHE A 71 -9.27 -0.77 -11.07
N GLY A 72 -8.86 -0.48 -12.29
CA GLY A 72 -7.93 -1.32 -13.06
C GLY A 72 -7.03 -0.47 -13.91
N ILE A 73 -5.79 -0.90 -14.08
CA ILE A 73 -4.82 -0.33 -15.00
C ILE A 73 -4.15 -1.50 -15.75
N ASN A 74 -4.02 -1.33 -17.06
CA ASN A 74 -3.37 -2.30 -17.93
C ASN A 74 -1.99 -1.80 -18.33
N GLU A 75 -1.11 -2.73 -18.69
CA GLU A 75 0.11 -2.45 -19.41
C GLU A 75 -0.19 -1.87 -20.80
N LYS A 76 0.86 -1.40 -21.47
CA LYS A 76 0.78 -0.84 -22.82
C LYS A 76 0.38 -1.89 -23.88
N ASP A 77 0.55 -3.17 -23.57
CA ASP A 77 0.15 -4.33 -24.38
C ASP A 77 -1.21 -4.91 -23.96
N GLU A 78 -1.99 -4.16 -23.16
CA GLU A 78 -3.32 -4.51 -22.65
C GLU A 78 -3.37 -5.61 -21.58
N GLN A 79 -2.24 -6.21 -21.17
CA GLN A 79 -2.20 -7.11 -20.02
C GLN A 79 -2.59 -6.37 -18.73
N ARG A 80 -3.26 -7.03 -17.79
CA ARG A 80 -3.60 -6.41 -16.50
C ARG A 80 -2.33 -6.13 -15.69
N PHE A 81 -2.04 -4.85 -15.43
CA PHE A 81 -0.91 -4.41 -14.60
C PHE A 81 -1.28 -4.39 -13.12
N ALA A 82 -2.31 -3.63 -12.75
CA ALA A 82 -2.78 -3.55 -11.37
C ALA A 82 -4.28 -3.32 -11.29
N SER A 83 -4.92 -3.77 -10.22
CA SER A 83 -6.34 -3.51 -9.97
C SER A 83 -6.66 -3.59 -8.48
N PHE A 84 -7.83 -3.10 -8.08
CA PHE A 84 -8.43 -3.39 -6.79
C PHE A 84 -9.95 -3.29 -6.87
N ASP A 85 -10.64 -4.01 -5.98
CA ASP A 85 -12.09 -3.98 -5.93
C ASP A 85 -12.61 -2.74 -5.21
N THR A 86 -12.03 -2.45 -4.04
CA THR A 86 -12.41 -1.29 -3.24
C THR A 86 -11.20 -0.67 -2.58
N LEU A 87 -11.05 0.64 -2.73
CA LEU A 87 -10.23 1.49 -1.88
C LEU A 87 -11.18 2.36 -1.04
N TYR A 88 -11.08 2.26 0.28
CA TYR A 88 -11.82 3.08 1.22
C TYR A 88 -10.88 3.94 2.05
N LEU A 89 -11.19 5.23 2.16
CA LEU A 89 -10.42 6.21 2.91
C LEU A 89 -11.36 7.06 3.76
N ARG A 90 -11.16 7.07 5.08
CA ARG A 90 -11.86 7.96 6.02
C ARG A 90 -10.87 8.93 6.64
N ILE A 91 -11.09 10.21 6.41
CA ILE A 91 -10.22 11.29 6.92
C ILE A 91 -10.83 11.93 8.16
N ASN A 92 -9.98 12.58 8.95
CA ASN A 92 -10.39 13.39 10.09
C ASN A 92 -10.03 14.86 9.85
N PRO A 93 -10.91 15.67 9.23
CA PRO A 93 -10.57 17.04 8.85
C PRO A 93 -10.27 17.94 10.04
N LEU A 94 -10.98 17.76 11.16
CA LEU A 94 -10.79 18.55 12.36
C LEU A 94 -9.38 18.35 12.93
N LEU A 95 -8.96 17.09 13.14
CA LEU A 95 -7.61 16.79 13.59
C LEU A 95 -6.55 17.16 12.54
N SER A 96 -6.86 17.01 11.26
CA SER A 96 -5.94 17.37 10.19
C SER A 96 -5.60 18.87 10.21
N ILE A 97 -6.61 19.71 10.40
CA ILE A 97 -6.43 21.16 10.50
C ILE A 97 -5.70 21.54 11.79
N THR A 98 -6.09 20.98 12.95
CA THR A 98 -5.48 21.36 14.23
C THR A 98 -4.05 20.88 14.38
N GLN A 99 -3.68 19.75 13.76
CA GLN A 99 -2.33 19.19 13.79
C GLN A 99 -1.46 19.58 12.60
N ALA A 100 -2.01 20.35 11.64
CA ALA A 100 -1.35 20.67 10.38
C ALA A 100 -0.75 19.42 9.69
N ALA A 101 -1.53 18.34 9.66
CA ALA A 101 -1.14 17.02 9.18
C ALA A 101 -2.30 16.37 8.41
N LEU A 102 -2.04 15.41 7.52
CA LEU A 102 -3.11 14.56 6.98
C LEU A 102 -3.43 13.44 7.97
N ILE A 103 -4.58 13.51 8.62
CA ILE A 103 -5.06 12.49 9.56
C ILE A 103 -6.12 11.63 8.90
N ILE A 104 -5.79 10.34 8.76
CA ILE A 104 -6.65 9.30 8.21
C ILE A 104 -7.04 8.35 9.34
N ASP A 105 -8.33 8.26 9.66
CA ASP A 105 -8.79 7.35 10.71
C ASP A 105 -8.80 5.89 10.23
N HIS A 106 -9.07 5.66 8.94
CA HIS A 106 -9.13 4.32 8.36
C HIS A 106 -8.82 4.36 6.86
N MET A 107 -7.91 3.50 6.41
CA MET A 107 -7.64 3.22 5.02
C MET A 107 -7.71 1.71 4.81
N SER A 108 -8.49 1.25 3.83
CA SER A 108 -8.55 -0.17 3.48
C SER A 108 -8.49 -0.37 1.97
N LEU A 109 -7.76 -1.42 1.56
CA LEU A 109 -7.62 -1.83 0.17
C LEU A 109 -8.01 -3.31 0.03
N GLU A 110 -9.07 -3.57 -0.73
CA GLU A 110 -9.66 -4.90 -0.89
C GLU A 110 -9.34 -5.49 -2.26
N ASN A 111 -8.91 -6.76 -2.27
CA ASN A 111 -8.53 -7.53 -3.46
C ASN A 111 -7.55 -6.78 -4.39
N PRO A 112 -6.48 -6.13 -3.89
CA PRO A 112 -5.50 -5.55 -4.79
C PRO A 112 -4.77 -6.64 -5.56
N TYR A 113 -4.54 -6.38 -6.84
CA TYR A 113 -3.72 -7.20 -7.71
C TYR A 113 -2.60 -6.34 -8.30
N VAL A 114 -1.39 -6.90 -8.37
CA VAL A 114 -0.27 -6.30 -9.09
C VAL A 114 0.47 -7.39 -9.88
N HIS A 115 0.86 -7.07 -11.10
CA HIS A 115 1.75 -7.87 -11.93
C HIS A 115 3.10 -7.19 -12.06
N ILE A 116 4.15 -7.86 -11.62
CA ILE A 116 5.53 -7.40 -11.77
C ILE A 116 6.27 -8.43 -12.61
N ALA A 117 6.86 -7.96 -13.71
CA ALA A 117 7.60 -8.78 -14.64
C ALA A 117 9.02 -8.24 -14.85
N ARG A 118 9.99 -9.14 -14.82
CA ARG A 118 11.37 -8.91 -15.26
C ARG A 118 11.57 -9.53 -16.63
N HIS A 119 11.91 -8.71 -17.62
CA HIS A 119 12.10 -9.13 -18.99
C HIS A 119 13.48 -9.79 -19.21
N LYS A 120 13.68 -10.40 -20.38
CA LYS A 120 14.94 -11.09 -20.76
C LYS A 120 16.17 -10.18 -20.73
N ASP A 121 15.99 -8.91 -21.01
CA ASP A 121 17.04 -7.89 -20.94
C ASP A 121 17.33 -7.41 -19.50
N GLY A 122 16.62 -7.97 -18.52
CA GLY A 122 16.72 -7.64 -17.10
C GLY A 122 15.91 -6.42 -16.67
N SER A 123 15.24 -5.72 -17.60
CA SER A 123 14.38 -4.58 -17.30
C SER A 123 13.07 -5.01 -16.63
N PHE A 124 12.48 -4.14 -15.82
CA PHE A 124 11.17 -4.37 -15.23
C PHE A 124 10.08 -3.64 -16.00
N ASN A 125 8.88 -4.24 -16.04
CA ASN A 125 7.67 -3.60 -16.57
C ASN A 125 7.31 -2.28 -15.85
N VAL A 126 7.83 -2.06 -14.63
CA VAL A 126 7.62 -0.84 -13.83
C VAL A 126 8.71 0.22 -13.98
N ASN A 127 9.77 -0.02 -14.76
CA ASN A 127 10.89 0.94 -14.87
C ASN A 127 10.46 2.33 -15.38
N ASP A 128 9.44 2.38 -16.23
CA ASP A 128 8.89 3.63 -16.75
C ASP A 128 8.10 4.42 -15.70
N LEU A 129 7.70 3.78 -14.59
CA LEU A 129 7.05 4.42 -13.44
C LEU A 129 8.04 4.98 -12.42
N ILE A 130 9.28 4.47 -12.41
CA ILE A 130 10.31 4.78 -11.38
C ILE A 130 11.36 5.79 -11.91
N SER A 131 11.25 6.22 -13.17
CA SER A 131 12.27 7.05 -13.83
C SER A 131 12.60 8.38 -13.09
N ASP A 132 13.89 8.71 -13.08
CA ASP A 132 14.63 9.74 -12.32
C ASP A 132 14.20 11.23 -12.44
N LYS A 133 12.92 11.54 -12.69
CA LYS A 133 12.39 12.91 -12.53
C LYS A 133 12.16 13.27 -11.06
N ALA A 134 13.10 12.89 -10.19
CA ALA A 134 13.29 13.61 -8.94
C ALA A 134 13.87 14.99 -9.31
N GLU A 135 12.99 15.93 -9.69
CA GLU A 135 13.31 17.34 -9.52
C GLU A 135 13.90 17.49 -8.12
N THR A 136 15.04 18.15 -8.01
CA THR A 136 15.81 18.31 -6.77
C THR A 136 14.91 18.90 -5.68
N VAL A 137 14.23 18.03 -4.92
CA VAL A 137 13.50 18.43 -3.73
C VAL A 137 14.57 18.95 -2.79
N PRO A 138 14.50 20.20 -2.32
CA PRO A 138 15.50 20.74 -1.42
C PRO A 138 15.61 19.80 -0.22
N LYS A 139 16.85 19.37 0.06
CA LYS A 139 17.21 18.36 1.08
C LYS A 139 16.72 18.68 2.50
N ASN A 140 16.16 19.88 2.70
CA ASN A 140 15.70 20.44 3.97
C ASN A 140 14.20 20.79 4.00
N ALA A 141 13.39 20.43 2.99
CA ALA A 141 11.94 20.58 3.10
C ALA A 141 11.39 19.50 4.05
N ALA A 142 10.84 19.91 5.20
CA ALA A 142 10.12 18.99 6.08
C ALA A 142 8.95 18.36 5.31
N LEU A 143 8.90 17.02 5.27
CA LEU A 143 7.79 16.30 4.66
C LEU A 143 6.49 16.65 5.40
N PHE A 144 5.42 16.90 4.64
CA PHE A 144 4.11 17.14 5.23
C PHE A 144 3.69 15.92 6.07
N PRO A 145 3.34 16.08 7.36
CA PRO A 145 3.06 14.93 8.22
C PRO A 145 1.80 14.17 7.79
N VAL A 146 1.89 12.85 7.77
CA VAL A 146 0.77 11.95 7.48
C VAL A 146 0.66 10.94 8.62
N SER A 147 -0.56 10.73 9.11
CA SER A 147 -0.87 9.70 10.11
C SER A 147 -2.11 8.92 9.70
N ILE A 148 -2.01 7.60 9.72
CA ILE A 148 -3.09 6.65 9.44
C ILE A 148 -3.30 5.79 10.69
N ALA A 149 -4.45 5.95 11.35
CA ALA A 149 -4.74 5.23 12.58
C ALA A 149 -4.88 3.72 12.34
N LYS A 150 -5.54 3.34 11.23
CA LYS A 150 -5.67 1.94 10.78
C LYS A 150 -5.52 1.85 9.28
N LEU A 151 -4.57 1.04 8.82
CA LEU A 151 -4.40 0.68 7.42
C LEU A 151 -4.59 -0.83 7.30
N SER A 152 -5.43 -1.27 6.37
CA SER A 152 -5.59 -2.69 6.05
C SER A 152 -5.52 -2.95 4.55
N LEU A 153 -4.96 -4.09 4.19
CA LEU A 153 -4.98 -4.67 2.86
C LEU A 153 -5.44 -6.11 3.00
N SER A 154 -6.51 -6.46 2.30
CA SER A 154 -7.13 -7.78 2.39
C SER A 154 -7.15 -8.48 1.03
N ALA A 155 -6.88 -9.79 1.06
CA ALA A 155 -6.93 -10.67 -0.10
C ALA A 155 -6.11 -10.17 -1.31
N GLY A 156 -4.95 -9.58 -1.03
CA GLY A 156 -4.04 -9.11 -2.08
C GLY A 156 -3.45 -10.26 -2.89
N THR A 157 -3.11 -9.99 -4.14
CA THR A 157 -2.45 -10.90 -5.06
C THR A 157 -1.30 -10.19 -5.76
N LEU A 158 -0.11 -10.78 -5.73
CA LEU A 158 1.03 -10.33 -6.52
C LEU A 158 1.45 -11.46 -7.44
N THR A 159 1.44 -11.22 -8.75
CA THR A 159 2.03 -12.13 -9.73
C THR A 159 3.42 -11.62 -10.08
N TRP A 160 4.42 -12.45 -9.86
CA TRP A 160 5.81 -12.20 -10.24
C TRP A 160 6.18 -13.08 -11.43
N GLU A 161 6.78 -12.47 -12.46
CA GLU A 161 7.33 -13.17 -13.62
C GLU A 161 8.80 -12.78 -13.80
N ASP A 162 9.68 -13.78 -13.89
CA ASP A 162 11.10 -13.57 -14.21
C ASP A 162 11.47 -14.31 -15.50
N GLY A 163 11.66 -13.56 -16.57
CA GLY A 163 12.13 -14.05 -17.87
C GLY A 163 13.66 -13.98 -18.03
N SER A 164 14.41 -13.54 -17.03
CA SER A 164 15.86 -13.30 -17.16
C SER A 164 16.71 -14.57 -17.13
N SER A 165 16.19 -15.69 -16.60
CA SER A 165 16.93 -16.95 -16.41
C SER A 165 16.87 -17.94 -17.58
N GLY A 166 16.47 -17.53 -18.78
CA GLY A 166 16.35 -18.39 -19.96
C GLY A 166 15.05 -19.23 -19.98
N GLU A 167 14.66 -19.79 -18.83
CA GLU A 167 13.31 -20.27 -18.56
C GLU A 167 12.51 -19.21 -17.78
N ALA A 168 11.29 -18.92 -18.21
CA ALA A 168 10.40 -17.99 -17.54
C ALA A 168 9.86 -18.62 -16.25
N ILE A 169 10.10 -17.98 -15.12
CA ILE A 169 9.62 -18.40 -13.80
C ILE A 169 8.44 -17.51 -13.42
N THR A 170 7.31 -18.12 -13.09
CA THR A 170 6.13 -17.40 -12.58
C THR A 170 5.83 -17.84 -11.15
N GLU A 171 5.59 -16.88 -10.27
CA GLU A 171 5.16 -17.09 -8.89
C GLU A 171 3.92 -16.25 -8.62
N THR A 172 2.97 -16.80 -7.86
CA THR A 172 1.80 -16.04 -7.40
C THR A 172 1.80 -16.01 -5.89
N ILE A 173 1.75 -14.81 -5.34
CA ILE A 173 1.73 -14.56 -3.90
C ILE A 173 0.32 -14.14 -3.54
N ALA A 174 -0.44 -15.07 -2.96
CA ALA A 174 -1.83 -14.85 -2.56
C ALA A 174 -2.31 -15.90 -1.54
N PRO A 175 -3.17 -15.52 -0.58
CA PRO A 175 -3.62 -14.15 -0.31
C PRO A 175 -2.56 -13.36 0.47
N ILE A 176 -2.46 -12.07 0.20
CA ILE A 176 -1.69 -11.10 1.00
C ILE A 176 -2.65 -10.39 1.95
N GLN A 177 -2.31 -10.36 3.23
CA GLN A 177 -3.03 -9.67 4.29
C GLN A 177 -2.04 -8.80 5.04
N LEU A 178 -2.31 -7.50 5.13
CA LEU A 178 -1.48 -6.55 5.86
C LEU A 178 -2.36 -5.66 6.70
N ASP A 179 -2.04 -5.57 7.99
CA ASP A 179 -2.65 -4.63 8.92
C ASP A 179 -1.55 -3.77 9.54
N ILE A 180 -1.76 -2.46 9.56
CA ILE A 180 -0.88 -1.50 10.25
C ILE A 180 -1.72 -0.63 11.18
N ASP A 181 -1.34 -0.63 12.45
CA ASP A 181 -1.89 0.26 13.47
C ASP A 181 -0.97 1.47 13.67
N GLY A 182 -1.53 2.67 13.53
CA GLY A 182 -0.84 3.91 13.87
C GLY A 182 0.35 4.22 12.96
N LEU A 183 0.22 4.02 11.64
CA LEU A 183 1.23 4.47 10.67
C LEU A 183 1.38 5.99 10.78
N THR A 184 2.60 6.50 10.97
CA THR A 184 2.83 7.95 11.00
C THR A 184 4.23 8.34 10.58
N THR A 185 4.33 9.49 9.91
CA THR A 185 5.61 10.11 9.56
C THR A 185 6.12 11.07 10.63
N GLN A 186 5.38 11.26 11.72
CA GLN A 186 5.80 12.09 12.85
C GLN A 186 6.96 11.44 13.60
N ALA A 187 7.89 12.27 14.09
CA ALA A 187 9.07 11.79 14.79
C ALA A 187 8.73 11.16 16.15
N GLY A 188 9.46 10.10 16.50
CA GLY A 188 9.37 9.42 17.80
C GLY A 188 8.17 8.48 17.98
N ALA A 189 7.31 8.34 16.97
CA ALA A 189 6.18 7.42 17.01
C ALA A 189 6.54 6.01 16.50
N GLU A 190 5.88 5.00 17.06
CA GLU A 190 5.99 3.60 16.66
C GLU A 190 4.68 3.15 16.00
N SER A 191 4.80 2.49 14.86
CA SER A 191 3.73 1.86 14.11
C SER A 191 3.85 0.35 14.22
N ARG A 192 2.74 -0.36 14.41
CA ARG A 192 2.72 -1.83 14.50
C ARG A 192 2.20 -2.42 13.20
N LEU A 193 2.78 -3.53 12.76
CA LEU A 193 2.40 -4.22 11.52
C LEU A 193 2.16 -5.71 11.77
N THR A 194 1.22 -6.27 11.02
CA THR A 194 1.06 -7.72 10.83
C THR A 194 0.91 -7.97 9.33
N LEU A 195 1.74 -8.86 8.78
CA LEU A 195 1.71 -9.29 7.39
C LEU A 195 1.57 -10.83 7.36
N SER A 196 0.69 -11.33 6.51
CA SER A 196 0.57 -12.74 6.16
C SER A 196 0.49 -12.89 4.64
N LEU A 197 1.28 -13.80 4.07
CA LEU A 197 1.21 -14.13 2.66
C LEU A 197 1.50 -15.62 2.40
N ALA A 198 1.03 -16.12 1.27
CA ALA A 198 1.30 -17.48 0.83
C ALA A 198 1.88 -17.49 -0.59
N LEU A 199 2.82 -18.40 -0.85
CA LEU A 199 3.41 -18.64 -2.16
C LEU A 199 2.65 -19.78 -2.85
N ALA A 200 2.33 -19.63 -4.13
CA ALA A 200 1.71 -20.69 -4.93
C ALA A 200 2.65 -21.90 -5.08
N SER A 201 3.97 -21.66 -5.06
CA SER A 201 4.98 -22.73 -5.04
C SER A 201 5.10 -23.45 -3.69
N GLY A 202 4.38 -22.99 -2.65
CA GLY A 202 4.40 -23.54 -1.31
C GLY A 202 5.17 -22.64 -0.34
N GLY A 203 4.57 -22.39 0.82
CA GLY A 203 5.15 -21.57 1.87
C GLY A 203 4.16 -20.53 2.38
N HIS A 204 4.18 -20.29 3.68
CA HIS A 204 3.41 -19.25 4.35
C HIS A 204 4.35 -18.36 5.15
N LEU A 205 4.37 -17.06 4.85
CA LEU A 205 5.11 -16.07 5.60
C LEU A 205 4.16 -15.34 6.54
N ALA A 206 4.51 -15.27 7.81
CA ALA A 206 3.91 -14.40 8.80
C ALA A 206 4.98 -13.46 9.36
N TRP A 207 4.69 -12.16 9.39
CA TRP A 207 5.57 -11.15 9.97
C TRP A 207 4.76 -10.26 10.91
N ILE A 208 5.19 -10.21 12.17
CA ILE A 208 4.60 -9.36 13.19
C ILE A 208 5.70 -8.44 13.70
N GLY A 209 5.47 -7.14 13.71
CA GLY A 209 6.53 -6.21 14.07
C GLY A 209 6.07 -4.81 14.41
N ALA A 210 7.07 -3.99 14.68
CA ALA A 210 6.95 -2.57 14.92
C ALA A 210 8.05 -1.82 14.17
N PHE A 211 7.75 -0.61 13.73
CA PHE A 211 8.68 0.23 13.00
C PHE A 211 8.45 1.71 13.32
N GLY A 212 9.48 2.51 13.09
CA GLY A 212 9.39 3.97 13.09
C GLY A 212 9.94 4.52 11.79
N ILE A 213 9.41 5.67 11.36
CA ILE A 213 9.88 6.37 10.15
C ILE A 213 10.98 7.38 10.51
N SER A 214 10.84 8.10 11.63
CA SER A 214 11.79 9.12 12.08
C SER A 214 12.08 8.98 13.59
N PRO A 215 13.23 8.42 14.01
CA PRO A 215 14.25 7.77 13.17
C PRO A 215 13.70 6.48 12.52
N THR A 216 14.33 6.05 11.43
CA THR A 216 13.95 4.80 10.76
C THR A 216 14.49 3.59 11.53
N TYR A 217 13.59 2.72 11.97
CA TYR A 217 13.92 1.43 12.59
C TYR A 217 12.81 0.42 12.34
N SER A 218 13.12 -0.85 12.50
CA SER A 218 12.15 -1.94 12.45
C SER A 218 12.57 -3.07 13.37
N LYS A 219 11.62 -3.69 14.06
CA LYS A 219 11.84 -4.88 14.89
C LYS A 219 10.66 -5.81 14.71
N GLY A 220 10.89 -7.11 14.80
CA GLY A 220 9.79 -8.04 14.69
C GLY A 220 10.22 -9.48 14.64
N HIS A 221 9.21 -10.30 14.46
CA HIS A 221 9.28 -11.74 14.36
C HIS A 221 8.83 -12.15 12.95
N ILE A 222 9.65 -12.93 12.27
CA ILE A 222 9.36 -13.46 10.94
C ILE A 222 9.30 -14.98 11.06
N LYS A 223 8.20 -15.55 10.60
CA LYS A 223 8.01 -16.99 10.48
C LYS A 223 7.66 -17.32 9.04
N LEU A 224 8.33 -18.32 8.49
CA LEU A 224 8.14 -18.82 7.15
C LEU A 224 8.05 -20.34 7.25
N ASP A 225 6.88 -20.89 6.98
CA ASP A 225 6.58 -22.31 7.14
C ASP A 225 6.29 -22.95 5.78
N GLY A 226 6.74 -24.20 5.57
CA GLY A 226 6.30 -25.01 4.43
C GLY A 226 6.88 -24.59 3.08
N VAL A 227 8.06 -23.96 3.06
CA VAL A 227 8.74 -23.61 1.82
C VAL A 227 9.34 -24.85 1.19
N LYS A 228 8.91 -25.16 -0.02
CA LYS A 228 9.37 -26.33 -0.77
C LYS A 228 10.85 -26.17 -1.15
N LEU A 229 11.72 -27.08 -0.69
CA LEU A 229 13.17 -27.05 -0.92
C LEU A 229 13.55 -26.87 -2.40
N GLN A 230 12.87 -27.62 -3.28
CA GLN A 230 13.05 -27.61 -4.73
C GLN A 230 12.71 -26.26 -5.40
N LYS A 231 12.05 -25.35 -4.67
CA LYS A 231 11.69 -24.01 -5.15
C LYS A 231 12.65 -22.93 -4.68
N ILE A 232 13.56 -23.25 -3.76
CA ILE A 232 14.57 -22.31 -3.28
C ILE A 232 15.67 -22.20 -4.35
N PRO A 233 15.98 -20.99 -4.86
CA PRO A 233 16.93 -20.80 -5.96
C PRO A 233 18.40 -20.86 -5.48
N VAL A 234 18.76 -21.84 -4.66
CA VAL A 234 20.14 -22.06 -4.21
C VAL A 234 20.85 -22.98 -5.20
N PRO A 235 21.90 -22.52 -5.91
CA PRO A 235 22.57 -23.32 -6.94
C PRO A 235 23.05 -24.70 -6.48
N ALA A 236 23.49 -24.80 -5.21
CA ALA A 236 23.94 -26.05 -4.60
C ALA A 236 22.82 -27.09 -4.41
N LEU A 237 21.56 -26.65 -4.29
CA LEU A 237 20.40 -27.54 -4.09
C LEU A 237 19.73 -27.94 -5.42
N ARG A 238 20.13 -27.36 -6.56
CA ARG A 238 19.49 -27.62 -7.86
C ARG A 238 19.80 -28.99 -8.46
N HIS A 239 20.95 -29.56 -8.10
CA HIS A 239 21.44 -30.83 -8.69
C HIS A 239 21.05 -32.05 -7.86
N GLU A 240 20.62 -31.82 -6.63
CA GLU A 240 20.19 -32.85 -5.71
C GLU A 240 18.66 -32.87 -5.81
N ASN A 241 18.04 -34.00 -6.15
CA ASN A 241 16.58 -34.15 -6.22
C ASN A 241 16.00 -34.19 -4.78
N LEU A 242 16.27 -33.13 -4.02
CA LEU A 242 15.92 -32.94 -2.62
C LEU A 242 14.51 -32.40 -2.54
N GLN A 243 13.62 -33.23 -2.01
CA GLN A 243 12.27 -32.83 -1.65
C GLN A 243 12.20 -32.59 -0.15
N GLY A 244 11.31 -31.71 0.28
CA GLY A 244 11.06 -31.44 1.70
C GLY A 244 10.63 -29.99 1.92
N ASP A 245 10.35 -29.67 3.18
CA ASP A 245 9.86 -28.37 3.60
C ASP A 245 10.84 -27.69 4.54
N VAL A 246 11.17 -26.43 4.23
CA VAL A 246 11.97 -25.56 5.10
C VAL A 246 11.04 -24.70 5.94
N LEU A 247 11.36 -24.62 7.22
CA LEU A 247 10.83 -23.68 8.17
C LEU A 247 11.93 -22.73 8.60
N PHE A 248 11.59 -21.47 8.69
CA PHE A 248 12.45 -20.39 9.13
C PHE A 248 11.69 -19.53 10.13
N ASP A 249 12.30 -19.30 11.29
CA ASP A 249 11.70 -18.57 12.40
C ASP A 249 12.80 -17.69 12.99
N MET A 250 12.61 -16.37 13.05
CA MET A 250 13.61 -15.44 13.55
C MET A 250 12.99 -14.21 14.22
N ASP A 251 13.72 -13.66 15.19
CA ASP A 251 13.54 -12.29 15.62
C ASP A 251 14.63 -11.41 15.01
N TYR A 252 14.28 -10.18 14.64
CA TYR A 252 15.24 -9.20 14.13
C TYR A 252 15.01 -7.81 14.73
N GLN A 253 16.08 -7.03 14.73
CA GLN A 253 16.05 -5.60 14.99
C GLN A 253 16.99 -4.88 14.03
N LEU A 254 16.44 -3.93 13.28
CA LEU A 254 17.12 -3.07 12.34
C LEU A 254 16.96 -1.62 12.81
N SER A 255 18.05 -0.86 12.86
CA SER A 255 18.00 0.58 13.11
C SER A 255 18.94 1.32 12.18
N THR A 256 18.48 2.45 11.63
CA THR A 256 19.31 3.37 10.87
C THR A 256 19.32 4.71 11.61
N ALA A 257 20.30 4.89 12.48
CA ALA A 257 20.51 6.12 13.23
C ALA A 257 21.85 6.73 12.80
N GLU A 258 21.87 8.03 12.48
CA GLU A 258 23.10 8.78 12.20
C GLU A 258 23.99 8.16 11.08
N ASN A 259 23.37 7.60 10.03
CA ASN A 259 24.01 6.86 8.92
C ASN A 259 24.64 5.50 9.27
N ASP A 260 24.51 5.02 10.51
CA ASP A 260 24.87 3.64 10.86
C ASP A 260 23.67 2.72 10.67
N VAL A 261 23.86 1.67 9.87
CA VAL A 261 22.90 0.56 9.75
C VAL A 261 23.31 -0.54 10.73
N LYS A 262 22.48 -0.78 11.75
CA LYS A 262 22.69 -1.88 12.70
C LYS A 262 21.59 -2.91 12.54
N LEU A 263 21.98 -4.14 12.26
CA LEU A 263 21.09 -5.31 12.17
C LEU A 263 21.51 -6.33 13.23
N SER A 264 20.56 -6.69 14.10
CA SER A 264 20.69 -7.76 15.08
C SER A 264 19.66 -8.84 14.77
N ILE A 265 20.10 -10.10 14.80
CA ILE A 265 19.25 -11.28 14.61
C ILE A 265 19.36 -12.14 15.87
N SER A 266 18.23 -12.60 16.39
CA SER A 266 18.16 -13.46 17.58
C SER A 266 17.13 -14.56 17.39
N ASN A 267 17.24 -15.62 18.20
CA ASN A 267 16.29 -16.75 18.21
C ASN A 267 16.08 -17.41 16.83
N ALA A 268 17.05 -17.25 15.91
CA ALA A 268 16.92 -17.80 14.57
C ALA A 268 16.95 -19.33 14.59
N LYS A 269 15.91 -19.94 14.03
CA LYS A 269 15.77 -21.39 13.87
C LYS A 269 15.49 -21.70 12.40
N ILE A 270 16.23 -22.66 11.88
CA ILE A 270 16.00 -23.26 10.57
C ILE A 270 15.75 -24.74 10.78
N SER A 271 14.73 -25.29 10.15
CA SER A 271 14.41 -26.72 10.22
C SER A 271 13.95 -27.21 8.86
N ALA A 272 14.33 -28.43 8.51
CA ALA A 272 13.88 -29.08 7.30
C ALA A 272 13.15 -30.37 7.67
N HIS A 273 11.97 -30.59 7.10
CA HIS A 273 11.15 -31.77 7.32
C HIS A 273 10.97 -32.55 6.02
N GLU A 274 10.70 -33.85 6.16
CA GLU A 274 10.35 -34.75 5.05
C GLU A 274 11.40 -34.74 3.93
N ILE A 275 12.69 -34.70 4.32
CA ILE A 275 13.78 -34.68 3.36
C ILE A 275 13.86 -36.02 2.65
N LEU A 276 13.52 -36.03 1.36
CA LEU A 276 13.70 -37.18 0.48
C LEU A 276 14.80 -36.87 -0.52
N TYR A 277 15.72 -37.82 -0.69
CA TYR A 277 16.76 -37.79 -1.70
C TYR A 277 16.58 -38.99 -2.61
N GLU A 278 16.26 -38.74 -3.88
CA GLU A 278 16.27 -39.78 -4.91
C GLU A 278 17.59 -39.67 -5.68
N ALA A 279 18.40 -40.73 -5.56
CA ALA A 279 19.71 -40.90 -6.20
C ALA A 279 19.60 -41.35 -7.67
#